data_AF-A0A0F9SCH2-F1
#
_entry.id   AF-A0A0F9SCH2-F1
#
_cell.length_a   1.000
_cell.length_b   1.000
_cell.length_c   1.000
_cell.angle_alpha   90.00
_cell.angle_beta   90.00
_cell.angle_gamma   90.00
#
_symmetry.space_group_name_H-M   'P 1'
#
loop_
_entity.id
_entity.type
_entity.pdbx_description
1 polymer ?
#
loop_
_entity_poly.entity_id
_entity_poly.type
_entity_poly.pdbx_seq_one_letter_code
_entity_poly.pdbx_strand_id
1 'polypeptide(L)'
;MKLTEKKAIELTLELWRWLAETGKNKCDWPGWEINGGIHSKVQDYCFFCEYAVTHRKNGECWACPYQKKFGDCQGQDEDTPYDLWEQARTPKANKKYAQQLVGQLETLLKEDKND
;
A
#
# COMPACT_ATOMS: atom_id res chain seq x y z
N MET A 1 -14.10 5.52 -7.86
CA MET A 1 -14.81 4.24 -7.72
C MET A 1 -14.65 3.81 -6.27
N LYS A 2 -15.68 3.36 -5.55
CA LYS A 2 -15.46 2.87 -4.18
C LYS A 2 -15.06 1.41 -4.28
N LEU A 3 -13.79 1.09 -4.06
CA LEU A 3 -13.32 -0.30 -4.04
C LEU A 3 -14.05 -1.08 -2.93
N THR A 4 -14.03 -2.41 -3.01
CA THR A 4 -14.31 -3.30 -1.87
C THR A 4 -13.01 -3.58 -1.12
N GLU A 5 -13.09 -3.85 0.19
CA GLU A 5 -11.91 -3.97 1.06
C GLU A 5 -10.92 -4.98 0.48
N LYS A 6 -11.43 -6.17 0.16
CA LYS A 6 -10.72 -7.21 -0.59
C LYS A 6 -10.04 -6.69 -1.86
N LYS A 7 -10.75 -5.93 -2.71
CA LYS A 7 -10.17 -5.44 -3.96
C LYS A 7 -9.05 -4.43 -3.71
N ALA A 8 -9.15 -3.62 -2.66
CA ALA A 8 -8.08 -2.71 -2.28
C ALA A 8 -6.87 -3.46 -1.72
N ILE A 9 -7.07 -4.55 -0.95
CA ILE A 9 -5.98 -5.43 -0.52
C ILE A 9 -5.29 -6.04 -1.74
N GLU A 10 -6.05 -6.61 -2.67
CA GLU A 10 -5.52 -7.25 -3.89
C GLU A 10 -4.70 -6.28 -4.74
N LEU A 11 -5.24 -5.07 -5.01
CA LEU A 11 -4.55 -4.07 -5.82
C LEU A 11 -3.32 -3.48 -5.11
N THR A 12 -3.41 -3.28 -3.79
CA THR A 12 -2.25 -2.85 -2.99
C THR A 12 -1.15 -3.93 -3.02
N LEU A 13 -1.52 -5.21 -2.88
CA LEU A 13 -0.59 -6.32 -2.97
C LEU A 13 0.07 -6.41 -4.36
N GLU A 14 -0.70 -6.22 -5.44
CA GLU A 14 -0.17 -6.22 -6.81
C GLU A 14 0.85 -5.10 -7.03
N LEU A 15 0.53 -3.88 -6.59
CA LEU A 15 1.45 -2.75 -6.61
C LEU A 15 2.75 -3.07 -5.86
N TRP A 16 2.65 -3.55 -4.62
CA TRP A 16 3.84 -3.81 -3.80
C TRP A 16 4.68 -4.99 -4.29
N ARG A 17 4.08 -6.01 -4.89
CA ARG A 17 4.82 -7.09 -5.57
C ARG A 17 5.66 -6.54 -6.72
N TRP A 18 5.08 -5.68 -7.54
CA TRP A 18 5.82 -5.03 -8.62
C TRP A 18 6.97 -4.15 -8.10
N LEU A 19 6.77 -3.44 -6.98
CA LEU A 19 7.83 -2.67 -6.33
C LEU A 19 8.93 -3.57 -5.74
N ALA A 20 8.57 -4.73 -5.19
CA ALA A 20 9.53 -5.72 -4.69
C ALA A 20 10.40 -6.31 -5.81
N GLU A 21 9.84 -6.44 -7.02
CA GLU A 21 10.58 -6.93 -8.19
C GLU A 21 11.45 -5.85 -8.84
N THR A 22 10.95 -4.61 -8.92
CA THR A 22 11.57 -3.55 -9.73
C THR A 22 12.36 -2.53 -8.91
N GLY A 23 11.96 -2.24 -7.67
CA GLY A 23 12.53 -1.20 -6.82
C GLY A 23 12.21 0.23 -7.28
N LYS A 24 11.27 0.40 -8.22
CA LYS A 24 10.83 1.69 -8.77
C LYS A 24 9.94 2.46 -7.80
N ASN A 25 9.46 3.63 -8.20
CA ASN A 25 8.48 4.39 -7.42
C ASN A 25 7.05 3.91 -7.68
N LYS A 26 6.16 4.13 -6.70
CA LYS A 26 4.73 3.81 -6.83
C LYS A 26 4.07 4.44 -8.05
N CYS A 27 4.42 5.68 -8.36
CA CYS A 27 3.85 6.41 -9.50
C CYS A 27 4.19 5.77 -10.86
N ASP A 28 5.23 4.95 -10.92
CA ASP A 28 5.71 4.29 -12.14
C ASP A 28 5.04 2.92 -12.36
N TRP A 29 4.14 2.49 -11.47
CA TRP A 29 3.48 1.20 -11.59
C TRP A 29 2.60 1.15 -12.84
N PRO A 30 2.74 0.11 -13.69
CA PRO A 30 2.03 0.02 -14.97
C PRO A 30 0.51 -0.11 -14.83
N GLY A 31 -0.01 -0.42 -13.64
CA GLY A 31 -1.44 -0.47 -13.40
C GLY A 31 -2.14 0.90 -13.43
N TRP A 32 -1.39 2.01 -13.30
CA TRP A 32 -1.95 3.36 -13.39
C TRP A 32 -2.29 3.77 -14.82
N GLU A 33 -3.40 4.48 -15.01
CA GLU A 33 -3.83 5.04 -16.32
C GLU A 33 -2.75 5.90 -16.96
N ILE A 34 -2.00 6.70 -16.18
CA ILE A 34 -0.90 7.53 -16.68
C ILE A 34 0.25 6.71 -17.30
N ASN A 35 0.33 5.42 -16.97
CA ASN A 35 1.34 4.48 -17.47
C ASN A 35 0.74 3.44 -18.44
N GLY A 36 -0.50 3.65 -18.91
CA GLY A 36 -1.20 2.74 -19.83
C GLY A 36 -2.02 1.64 -19.16
N GLY A 37 -2.18 1.68 -17.84
CA GLY A 37 -3.05 0.78 -17.08
C GLY A 37 -4.51 1.23 -17.05
N ILE A 38 -5.29 0.66 -16.12
CA ILE A 38 -6.74 0.89 -16.01
C ILE A 38 -7.16 1.55 -14.70
N HIS A 39 -6.22 1.77 -13.78
CA HIS A 39 -6.51 2.36 -12.48
C HIS A 39 -6.20 3.85 -12.48
N SER A 40 -7.21 4.67 -12.21
CA SER A 40 -6.99 6.09 -11.98
C SER A 40 -6.09 6.33 -10.77
N LYS A 41 -5.39 7.46 -10.76
CA LYS A 41 -4.51 7.83 -9.65
C LYS A 41 -5.32 7.97 -8.36
N VAL A 42 -4.97 7.15 -7.38
CA VAL A 42 -5.50 7.24 -6.02
C VAL A 42 -4.62 8.14 -5.15
N GLN A 43 -5.16 8.60 -4.02
CA GLN A 43 -4.40 9.39 -3.06
C GLN A 43 -3.16 8.62 -2.58
N ASP A 44 -2.01 9.33 -2.57
CA ASP A 44 -0.71 8.81 -2.14
C ASP A 44 -0.28 7.50 -2.86
N TYR A 45 -0.89 7.22 -4.02
CA TYR A 45 -0.72 5.98 -4.79
C TYR A 45 -0.94 4.71 -3.95
N CYS A 46 -1.85 4.77 -2.96
CA CYS A 46 -2.22 3.66 -2.10
C CYS A 46 -3.74 3.40 -2.18
N PHE A 47 -4.13 2.18 -2.57
CA PHE A 47 -5.55 1.84 -2.71
C PHE A 47 -6.30 1.80 -1.37
N PHE A 48 -5.60 1.61 -0.25
CA PHE A 48 -6.21 1.77 1.07
C PHE A 48 -6.55 3.21 1.42
N CYS A 49 -5.83 4.20 0.86
CA CYS A 49 -6.13 5.60 1.13
C CYS A 49 -7.51 6.00 0.59
N GLU A 50 -8.04 5.33 -0.43
CA GLU A 50 -9.43 5.53 -0.87
C GLU A 50 -10.46 5.27 0.25
N TYR A 51 -10.14 4.43 1.25
CA TYR A 51 -10.98 4.22 2.44
C TYR A 51 -10.76 5.29 3.50
N ALA A 52 -9.55 5.82 3.61
CA ALA A 52 -9.21 6.86 4.58
C ALA A 52 -9.83 8.21 4.20
N VAL A 53 -10.00 8.50 2.90
CA VAL A 53 -10.50 9.81 2.41
C VAL A 53 -11.92 10.11 2.89
N THR A 54 -12.77 9.11 3.12
CA THR A 54 -14.16 9.38 3.56
C THR A 54 -14.27 9.94 4.97
N HIS A 55 -13.20 9.94 5.76
CA HIS A 55 -13.26 10.29 7.18
C HIS A 55 -12.11 11.17 7.68
N ARG A 56 -11.44 11.91 6.77
CA ARG A 56 -10.46 12.94 7.14
C ARG A 56 -11.11 14.11 7.88
N LYS A 57 -11.39 13.95 9.17
CA LYS A 57 -11.47 15.09 10.09
C LYS A 57 -10.14 15.34 10.79
N ASN A 58 -9.28 14.33 10.99
CA ASN A 58 -8.04 14.48 11.78
C ASN A 58 -6.80 13.74 11.21
N GLY A 59 -6.79 13.33 9.94
CA GLY A 59 -5.64 12.57 9.38
C GLY A 59 -5.55 11.10 9.81
N GLU A 60 -6.54 10.61 10.54
CA GLU A 60 -6.60 9.22 11.00
C GLU A 60 -7.03 8.28 9.88
N CYS A 61 -6.22 7.23 9.64
CA CYS A 61 -6.49 6.15 8.70
C CYS A 61 -7.37 5.05 9.31
N TRP A 62 -8.23 5.33 10.30
CA TRP A 62 -9.00 4.33 11.08
C TRP A 62 -9.80 3.29 10.27
N ALA A 63 -10.17 3.60 9.02
CA ALA A 63 -10.84 2.69 8.10
C ALA A 63 -9.88 1.88 7.20
N CYS A 64 -8.57 2.11 7.30
CA CYS A 64 -7.51 1.42 6.57
C CYS A 64 -7.36 -0.01 7.12
N PRO A 65 -7.61 -1.04 6.29
CA PRO A 65 -7.45 -2.44 6.70
C PRO A 65 -6.03 -2.75 7.20
N TYR A 66 -5.02 -2.14 6.56
CA TYR A 66 -3.63 -2.28 6.98
C TYR A 66 -3.39 -1.71 8.38
N GLN A 67 -3.89 -0.50 8.67
CA GLN A 67 -3.67 0.14 9.98
C GLN A 67 -4.29 -0.66 11.12
N LYS A 68 -5.51 -1.18 10.92
CA LYS A 68 -6.20 -2.00 11.92
C LYS A 68 -5.38 -3.23 12.34
N LYS A 69 -4.56 -3.78 11.44
CA LYS A 69 -3.79 -5.00 11.69
C LYS A 69 -2.35 -4.75 12.12
N PHE A 70 -1.68 -3.80 11.47
CA PHE A 70 -0.23 -3.61 11.60
C PHE A 70 0.15 -2.28 12.25
N GLY A 71 -0.82 -1.46 12.65
CA GLY A 71 -0.57 -0.10 13.13
C GLY A 71 -0.34 0.89 11.98
N ASP A 72 0.04 2.12 12.32
CA ASP A 72 0.23 3.17 11.33
C ASP A 72 1.28 2.79 10.28
N CYS A 73 0.99 3.13 9.01
CA CYS A 73 1.95 2.91 7.94
C CYS A 73 3.05 3.99 7.89
N GLN A 74 2.89 5.07 8.64
CA GLN A 74 3.94 6.05 8.90
C GLN A 74 4.07 6.18 10.41
N GLY A 75 4.99 5.41 10.98
CA GLY A 75 5.21 5.39 12.42
C GLY A 75 5.84 6.72 12.86
N GLN A 76 5.34 7.29 13.96
CA GLN A 76 6.04 8.42 14.61
C GLN A 76 7.26 7.95 15.42
N ASP A 77 7.24 6.70 15.90
CA ASP A 77 8.23 6.15 16.84
C ASP A 77 8.86 4.80 16.41
N GLU A 78 8.42 4.21 15.30
CA GLU A 78 8.97 2.95 14.76
C GLU A 78 9.21 3.03 13.26
N ASP A 79 10.39 2.59 12.81
CA ASP A 79 10.76 2.45 11.40
C ASP A 79 9.92 1.35 10.73
N THR A 80 8.69 1.68 10.32
CA THR A 80 7.82 0.72 9.64
C THR A 80 8.42 0.32 8.28
N PRO A 81 8.07 -0.85 7.73
CA PRO A 81 8.51 -1.23 6.39
C PRO A 81 8.19 -0.18 5.31
N TYR A 82 7.10 0.56 5.48
CA TYR A 82 6.74 1.66 4.59
C TYR A 82 7.65 2.86 4.76
N ASP A 83 7.93 3.29 6.00
CA ASP A 83 8.84 4.41 6.28
C ASP A 83 10.23 4.14 5.75
N LEU A 84 10.72 2.92 6.01
CA LEU A 84 12.01 2.46 5.50
C LEU A 84 12.05 2.41 3.96
N TRP A 85 10.93 2.07 3.32
CA TRP A 85 10.80 2.12 1.86
C TRP A 85 10.79 3.55 1.33
N GLU A 86 10.11 4.49 1.99
CA GLU A 86 10.05 5.90 1.58
C GLU A 86 11.40 6.61 1.75
N GLN A 87 12.12 6.28 2.83
CA GLN A 87 13.45 6.80 3.12
C GLN A 87 14.52 6.17 2.22
N ALA A 88 14.27 4.97 1.68
CA ALA A 88 15.24 4.28 0.85
C ALA A 88 15.57 5.08 -0.42
N ARG A 89 16.88 5.21 -0.69
CA ARG A 89 17.42 5.95 -1.84
C ARG A 89 17.99 5.05 -2.93
N THR A 90 17.82 3.74 -2.80
CA THR A 90 18.37 2.77 -3.77
C THR A 90 17.33 1.73 -4.17
N PRO A 91 17.34 1.27 -5.43
CA PRO A 91 16.45 0.20 -5.88
C PRO A 91 16.58 -1.06 -5.02
N LYS A 92 17.79 -1.40 -4.55
CA LYS A 92 18.01 -2.57 -3.70
C LYS A 92 17.27 -2.47 -2.35
N ALA A 93 17.34 -1.31 -1.70
CA ALA A 93 16.63 -1.08 -0.44
C ALA A 93 15.11 -1.03 -0.67
N ASN A 94 14.65 -0.37 -1.75
CA ASN A 94 13.24 -0.36 -2.12
C ASN A 94 12.68 -1.77 -2.30
N LYS A 95 13.37 -2.64 -3.03
CA LYS A 95 12.94 -4.04 -3.20
C LYS A 95 12.83 -4.77 -1.86
N LYS A 96 13.83 -4.61 -0.99
CA LYS A 96 13.87 -5.25 0.34
C LYS A 96 12.64 -4.86 1.18
N TYR A 97 12.36 -3.56 1.32
CA TYR A 97 11.27 -3.11 2.18
C TYR A 97 9.89 -3.32 1.53
N ALA A 98 9.79 -3.21 0.20
CA ALA A 98 8.58 -3.62 -0.52
C ALA A 98 8.26 -5.11 -0.30
N GLN A 99 9.27 -5.98 -0.26
CA GLN A 99 9.06 -7.40 0.03
C GLN A 99 8.51 -7.66 1.45
N GLN A 100 8.92 -6.85 2.43
CA GLN A 100 8.36 -6.94 3.78
C GLN A 100 6.88 -6.55 3.81
N LEU A 101 6.52 -5.47 3.10
CA LEU A 101 5.12 -5.07 2.93
C LEU A 101 4.30 -6.12 2.20
N VAL A 102 4.85 -6.76 1.17
CA VAL A 102 4.18 -7.89 0.49
C VAL A 102 3.82 -8.99 1.49
N GLY A 103 4.72 -9.36 2.39
CA GLY A 103 4.44 -10.37 3.42
C GLY A 103 3.30 -9.99 4.38
N GLN A 104 3.24 -8.72 4.78
CA GLN A 104 2.14 -8.20 5.61
C GLN A 104 0.81 -8.20 4.84
N LEU A 105 0.81 -7.77 3.57
CA LEU A 105 -0.38 -7.74 2.72
C LEU A 105 -0.91 -9.14 2.38
N GLU A 106 -0.02 -10.12 2.20
CA GLU A 106 -0.42 -11.52 2.02
C GLU A 106 -1.07 -12.11 3.27
N THR A 107 -0.62 -11.70 4.46
CA THR A 107 -1.24 -12.08 5.73
C THR A 107 -2.65 -11.49 5.81
N LEU A 108 -2.80 -10.20 5.50
CA LEU A 108 -4.08 -9.51 5.47
C LEU A 108 -5.07 -10.15 4.48
N LEU A 109 -4.61 -10.48 3.26
CA LEU A 109 -5.46 -11.12 2.24
C LEU A 109 -5.89 -12.55 2.61
N LYS A 110 -5.10 -13.27 3.42
CA LYS A 110 -5.48 -14.62 3.90
C LYS A 110 -6.56 -14.55 4.96
N GLU A 111 -6.53 -13.53 5.82
CA GLU A 111 -7.52 -13.35 6.88
C GLU A 111 -8.87 -12.88 6.32
N ASP A 112 -8.88 -11.98 5.32
CA ASP A 112 -10.10 -11.57 4.59
C ASP A 112 -10.84 -12.74 3.91
N LYS A 113 -10.17 -13.88 3.68
CA LYS A 113 -10.79 -15.09 3.10
C LYS A 113 -11.44 -16.02 4.13
N ASN A 114 -11.22 -15.77 5.43
CA ASN A 114 -11.69 -16.62 6.52
C ASN A 114 -12.87 -16.01 7.31
N ASP A 115 -13.31 -14.80 6.97
CA ASP A 115 -14.56 -14.15 7.41
C ASP A 115 -15.67 -14.28 6.35
#